data_AF-A0A959YGU0-F1
#
_entry.id   AF-A0A959YGU0-F1
#
_cell.length_a   1.000
_cell.length_b   1.000
_cell.length_c   1.000
_cell.angle_alpha   90.00
_cell.angle_beta   90.00
_cell.angle_gamma   90.00
#
_symmetry.space_group_name_H-M   'P 1'
#
loop_
_entity.id
_entity.type
_entity.pdbx_description
1 polymer ?
#
loop_
_entity_poly.entity_id
_entity_poly.type
_entity_poly.pdbx_seq_one_letter_code
_entity_poly.pdbx_strand_id
1 'polypeptide(L)'
;MAGLFASQLKAQFQQRVDHVIEVSLDDSAHVLHGFETITYQNNSPDPLDTIWLHLWPNAYRDRSSALCEQLVRGGDLSLHYARPEQRGWIDSLAFRSN
;
A
#
# COMPACT_ATOMS: atom_id res chain seq x y z
N MET A 1 -46.45 -1.94 -25.50
CA MET A 1 -45.69 -3.13 -25.04
C MET A 1 -44.75 -3.51 -26.18
N ALA A 2 -43.43 -3.42 -26.12
CA ALA A 2 -42.49 -3.38 -25.01
C ALA A 2 -41.33 -2.42 -25.37
N GLY A 3 -40.88 -1.63 -24.39
CA GLY A 3 -39.66 -0.84 -24.53
C GLY A 3 -38.44 -1.74 -24.43
N LEU A 4 -37.56 -1.68 -25.43
CA LEU A 4 -36.21 -2.24 -25.32
C LEU A 4 -35.40 -1.33 -24.40
N PHE A 5 -35.23 -1.73 -23.15
CA PHE A 5 -34.15 -1.21 -22.32
C PHE A 5 -32.84 -1.81 -22.85
N ALA A 6 -32.14 -1.07 -23.71
CA ALA A 6 -30.75 -1.34 -23.98
C ALA A 6 -29.98 -1.14 -22.66
N SER A 7 -29.60 -2.25 -22.02
CA SER A 7 -28.66 -2.18 -20.90
C SER A 7 -27.38 -1.54 -21.42
N GLN A 8 -27.08 -0.35 -20.93
CA GLN A 8 -25.86 0.39 -21.25
C GLN A 8 -24.68 -0.46 -20.77
N LEU A 9 -24.05 -1.21 -21.68
CA LEU A 9 -22.82 -1.94 -21.42
C LEU A 9 -21.74 -0.88 -21.12
N LYS A 10 -21.51 -0.57 -19.84
CA LYS A 10 -20.31 0.17 -19.44
C LYS A 10 -19.10 -0.61 -19.94
N ALA A 11 -18.35 -0.03 -20.86
CA ALA A 11 -17.05 -0.54 -21.26
C ALA A 11 -16.25 -0.83 -19.98
N GLN A 12 -15.85 -2.09 -19.79
CA GLN A 12 -15.06 -2.48 -18.64
C GLN A 12 -13.68 -1.88 -18.82
N PHE A 13 -13.28 -0.95 -17.94
CA PHE A 13 -11.91 -0.44 -17.91
C PHE A 13 -11.11 -1.21 -16.86
N GLN A 14 -9.82 -1.39 -17.13
CA GLN A 14 -8.86 -1.95 -16.19
C GLN A 14 -7.71 -0.95 -16.06
N GLN A 15 -7.39 -0.55 -14.84
CA GLN A 15 -6.27 0.35 -14.58
C GLN A 15 -4.95 -0.36 -14.85
N ARG A 16 -3.96 0.39 -15.37
CA ARG A 16 -2.58 -0.10 -15.57
C ARG A 16 -1.65 0.66 -14.64
N VAL A 17 -0.84 -0.08 -13.91
CA VAL A 17 0.12 0.45 -12.94
C VAL A 17 1.46 -0.24 -13.18
N ASP A 18 2.46 0.53 -13.61
CA ASP A 18 3.82 0.03 -13.78
C ASP A 18 4.69 0.53 -12.64
N HIS A 19 5.60 -0.33 -12.19
CA HIS A 19 6.48 -0.06 -11.06
C HIS A 19 7.93 -0.21 -11.48
N VAL A 20 8.76 0.75 -11.08
CA VAL A 20 10.23 0.60 -11.05
C VAL A 20 10.64 0.78 -9.59
N ILE A 21 11.24 -0.25 -9.02
CA ILE A 21 11.62 -0.30 -7.61
C ILE A 21 13.14 -0.47 -7.52
N GLU A 22 13.81 0.55 -6.98
CA GLU A 22 15.25 0.55 -6.73
C GLU A 22 15.48 0.42 -5.23
N VAL A 23 16.15 -0.64 -4.79
CA VAL A 23 16.35 -0.94 -3.38
C VAL A 23 17.80 -1.34 -3.11
N SER A 24 18.34 -0.86 -2.00
CA SER A 24 19.63 -1.29 -1.45
C SER A 24 19.49 -1.68 0.02
N LEU A 25 20.29 -2.67 0.43
CA LEU A 25 20.36 -3.15 1.81
C LEU A 25 21.54 -2.51 2.53
N ASP A 26 21.25 -1.85 3.65
CA ASP A 26 22.24 -1.50 4.67
C ASP A 26 22.09 -2.48 5.84
N ASP A 27 22.97 -3.48 5.88
CA ASP A 27 22.95 -4.52 6.89
C ASP A 27 23.41 -4.01 8.27
N SER A 28 24.31 -3.04 8.29
CA SER A 28 24.83 -2.42 9.50
C SER A 28 23.76 -1.61 10.23
N ALA A 29 22.94 -0.87 9.49
CA ALA A 29 21.83 -0.10 10.02
C ALA A 29 20.54 -0.92 10.15
N HIS A 30 20.49 -2.13 9.57
CA HIS A 30 19.28 -2.94 9.43
C HIS A 30 18.14 -2.22 8.68
N VAL A 31 18.48 -1.52 7.60
CA VAL A 31 17.56 -0.67 6.81
C VAL A 31 17.59 -1.05 5.33
N LEU A 32 16.43 -0.96 4.68
CA LEU A 32 16.32 -0.95 3.22
C LEU A 32 16.11 0.48 2.75
N HIS A 33 17.00 0.97 1.89
CA HIS A 33 16.79 2.24 1.20
C HIS A 33 16.08 1.96 -0.12
N GLY A 34 14.90 2.55 -0.30
CA GLY A 34 14.05 2.31 -1.47
C GLY A 34 13.67 3.61 -2.18
N PHE A 35 13.66 3.57 -3.50
CA PHE A 35 13.01 4.55 -4.35
C PHE A 35 12.08 3.82 -5.32
N GLU A 36 10.81 4.21 -5.35
CA GLU A 36 9.80 3.61 -6.21
C GLU A 36 9.22 4.67 -7.16
N THR A 37 9.23 4.37 -8.45
CA THR A 37 8.50 5.14 -9.47
C THR A 37 7.27 4.35 -9.90
N ILE A 38 6.11 4.97 -9.77
CA ILE A 38 4.82 4.40 -10.20
C ILE A 38 4.33 5.18 -11.42
N THR A 39 4.10 4.48 -12.53
CA THR A 39 3.39 5.02 -13.69
C THR A 39 1.95 4.52 -13.65
N TYR A 40 1.02 5.39 -13.29
CA TYR A 40 -0.41 5.06 -13.24
C TYR A 40 -1.13 5.56 -14.49
N GLN A 41 -1.80 4.66 -15.20
CA GLN A 41 -2.63 5.01 -16.34
C GLN A 41 -4.10 4.86 -15.97
N ASN A 42 -4.80 6.00 -15.88
CA ASN A 42 -6.24 6.04 -15.65
C ASN A 42 -7.00 5.68 -16.93
N ASN A 43 -7.51 4.46 -17.01
CA ASN A 43 -8.35 3.97 -18.10
C ASN A 43 -9.85 4.17 -17.82
N SER A 44 -10.22 4.74 -16.67
CA SER A 44 -11.60 5.09 -16.33
C SER A 44 -12.11 6.22 -17.22
N PRO A 45 -13.41 6.24 -17.58
CA PRO A 45 -14.04 7.41 -18.18
C PRO A 45 -14.13 8.59 -17.20
N ASP A 46 -13.99 8.35 -15.89
CA ASP A 46 -14.08 9.37 -14.85
C ASP A 46 -12.69 9.88 -14.43
N PRO A 47 -12.54 11.18 -14.13
CA PRO A 47 -11.28 11.74 -13.63
C PRO A 47 -10.91 11.15 -12.27
N LEU A 48 -9.61 10.97 -12.04
CA LEU A 48 -9.04 10.50 -10.79
C LEU A 48 -8.21 11.62 -10.16
N ASP A 49 -8.61 12.08 -8.98
CA ASP A 49 -7.96 13.17 -8.24
C ASP A 49 -7.02 12.67 -7.12
N THR A 50 -7.21 11.43 -6.68
CA THR A 50 -6.56 10.86 -5.50
C THR A 50 -6.07 9.44 -5.78
N ILE A 51 -4.82 9.14 -5.41
CA ILE A 51 -4.28 7.78 -5.37
C ILE A 51 -4.00 7.42 -3.92
N TRP A 52 -4.52 6.26 -3.50
CA TRP A 52 -4.23 5.68 -2.18
C TRP A 52 -3.11 4.66 -2.30
N LEU A 53 -2.14 4.72 -1.37
CA LEU A 53 -1.01 3.80 -1.31
C LEU A 53 -1.00 3.06 0.02
N HIS A 54 -0.73 1.77 -0.02
CA HIS A 54 -0.59 0.95 1.18
C HIS A 54 0.82 1.08 1.76
N LEU A 55 0.90 1.49 3.03
CA LEU A 55 2.15 1.57 3.78
C LEU A 55 2.22 0.45 4.82
N TRP A 56 2.01 -0.78 4.36
CA TRP A 56 1.82 -1.95 5.23
C TRP A 56 2.91 -2.18 6.27
N PRO A 57 4.22 -1.93 6.01
CA PRO A 57 5.24 -2.10 7.05
C PRO A 57 4.97 -1.28 8.32
N ASN A 58 4.26 -0.15 8.24
CA ASN A 58 3.88 0.63 9.43
C ASN A 58 2.95 -0.13 10.39
N ALA A 59 2.28 -1.18 9.95
CA ALA A 59 1.51 -2.05 10.81
C ALA A 59 2.39 -2.81 11.83
N TYR A 60 3.70 -2.91 11.59
CA TYR A 60 4.66 -3.54 12.50
C TYR A 60 5.37 -2.54 13.42
N ARG A 61 5.00 -1.25 13.38
CA ARG A 61 5.73 -0.17 14.07
C ARG A 61 5.71 -0.32 15.59
N ASP A 62 4.54 -0.58 16.17
CA ASP A 62 4.35 -0.63 17.61
C ASP A 62 3.03 -1.28 18.03
N ARG A 63 2.79 -1.28 19.35
CA ARG A 63 1.67 -1.93 20.02
C ARG A 63 0.31 -1.28 19.77
N SER A 64 0.29 -0.04 19.30
CA SER A 64 -0.93 0.70 18.98
C SER A 64 -1.45 0.41 17.57
N SER A 65 -0.70 -0.35 16.77
CA SER A 65 -1.13 -0.76 15.44
C SER A 65 -2.31 -1.73 15.48
N ALA A 66 -3.21 -1.61 14.51
CA ALA A 66 -4.32 -2.55 14.33
C ALA A 66 -3.85 -4.00 14.18
N LEU A 67 -2.69 -4.22 13.54
CA LEU A 67 -2.09 -5.55 13.42
C LEU A 67 -1.68 -6.10 14.79
N CYS A 68 -1.03 -5.31 15.65
CA CYS A 68 -0.69 -5.76 16.99
C CYS A 68 -1.94 -6.12 17.80
N GLU A 69 -3.00 -5.31 17.73
CA GLU A 69 -4.26 -5.63 18.38
C GLU A 69 -4.86 -6.95 17.88
N GLN A 70 -4.86 -7.15 16.56
CA GLN A 70 -5.39 -8.38 15.95
C GLN A 70 -4.59 -9.62 16.39
N LEU A 71 -3.25 -9.55 16.39
CA LEU A 71 -2.39 -10.65 16.83
C LEU A 71 -2.64 -10.98 18.30
N VAL A 72 -2.72 -9.97 19.17
CA VAL A 72 -3.00 -10.16 20.59
C VAL A 72 -4.37 -10.81 20.81
N ARG A 73 -5.41 -10.39 20.08
CA ARG A 73 -6.73 -11.03 20.12
C ARG A 73 -6.70 -12.49 19.68
N GLY A 74 -5.80 -12.83 18.75
CA GLY A 74 -5.54 -14.18 18.28
C GLY A 74 -4.64 -15.01 19.20
N GLY A 75 -4.15 -14.45 20.32
CA GLY A 75 -3.23 -15.11 21.24
C GLY A 75 -1.76 -15.07 20.82
N ASP A 76 -1.42 -14.37 19.74
CA ASP A 76 -0.05 -14.13 19.31
C ASP A 76 0.48 -12.82 19.91
N LEU A 77 1.45 -12.94 20.82
CA LEU A 77 2.06 -11.82 21.51
C LEU A 77 3.42 -11.41 20.93
N SER A 78 3.82 -11.97 19.77
CA SER A 78 5.12 -11.75 19.13
C SER A 78 5.40 -10.27 18.89
N LEU A 79 4.48 -9.56 18.21
CA LEU A 79 4.63 -8.13 17.95
C LEU A 79 4.47 -7.28 19.22
N HIS A 80 3.63 -7.71 20.16
CA HIS A 80 3.44 -7.01 21.43
C HIS A 80 4.74 -6.95 22.25
N TYR A 81 5.51 -8.04 22.28
CA TYR A 81 6.79 -8.12 22.99
C TYR A 81 8.01 -7.88 22.10
N ALA A 82 7.84 -7.59 20.81
CA ALA A 82 8.95 -7.27 19.91
C ALA A 82 9.74 -6.06 20.44
N ARG A 83 11.07 -6.22 20.52
CA ARG A 83 12.00 -5.13 20.81
C ARG A 83 12.03 -4.15 19.63
N PRO A 84 12.39 -2.86 19.84
CA PRO A 84 12.43 -1.87 18.76
C PRO A 84 13.19 -2.34 17.50
N GLU A 85 14.29 -3.05 17.67
CA GLU A 85 15.16 -3.53 16.58
C GLU A 85 14.53 -4.70 15.78
N GLN A 86 13.45 -5.28 16.29
CA GLN A 86 12.71 -6.38 15.65
C GLN A 86 11.44 -5.87 14.95
N ARG A 87 11.17 -4.56 15.02
CA ARG A 87 9.99 -3.94 14.41
C ARG A 87 10.34 -3.38 13.05
N GLY A 88 9.30 -3.18 12.24
CA GLY A 88 9.41 -2.59 10.92
C GLY A 88 8.53 -1.36 10.81
N TRP A 89 8.99 -0.36 10.07
CA TRP A 89 8.18 0.76 9.62
C TRP A 89 8.81 1.36 8.38
N ILE A 90 8.03 2.18 7.66
CA ILE A 90 8.57 3.07 6.64
C ILE A 90 8.72 4.45 7.26
N ASP A 91 9.85 5.10 7.00
CA ASP A 91 10.06 6.51 7.27
C ASP A 91 10.45 7.25 5.99
N SER A 92 10.75 8.55 6.13
CA SER A 92 11.32 9.37 5.05
C SER A 92 10.50 9.41 3.75
N LEU A 93 9.18 9.23 3.84
CA LEU A 93 8.27 9.28 2.70
C LEU A 93 8.28 10.66 2.05
N ALA A 94 8.62 10.70 0.76
CA ALA A 94 8.68 11.92 -0.03
C ALA A 94 7.99 11.70 -1.39
N PHE A 95 6.66 11.80 -1.41
CA PHE A 95 5.87 11.67 -2.63
C PHE A 95 6.06 12.90 -3.53
N ARG A 96 6.24 12.64 -4.82
CA ARG A 96 6.38 13.67 -5.87
C ARG A 96 5.61 13.20 -7.09
N SER A 97 4.92 14.13 -7.76
CA SER A 97 4.35 13.91 -9.09
C SER A 97 5.07 14.83 -10.07
N ASN A 98 5.35 14.31 -11.26
CA ASN A 98 5.81 15.11 -12.39
C ASN A 98 4.63 15.63 -13.19
#